data_AF-V6LU17-F1
#
_entry.id   AF-V6LU17-F1
#
_cell.length_a   1.000
_cell.length_b   1.000
_cell.length_c   1.000
_cell.angle_alpha   90.00
_cell.angle_beta   90.00
_cell.angle_gamma   90.00
#
_symmetry.space_group_name_H-M   'P 1'
#
loop_
_entity.id
_entity.type
_entity.pdbx_description
1 polymer ?
#
loop_
_entity_poly.entity_id
_entity_poly.type
_entity_poly.pdbx_seq_one_letter_code
_entity_poly.pdbx_strand_id
1 'polypeptide(L)'
;MNPQQYKSLKQRQSEQQQPRTSRPPPTENWDTYKQDHTKYKLTQAEIESRKQQRAPQQRGNEPLLSRKDFQSKYLDKMYDNQYSDPHERKIKRELDNLLKDTKKDRETEGTTPMEIQRELDDLRQKVAELTASAEPKSVSIAPQVITQDRRSSEQFKSISLDPVLLNSVTKAADKVNSLMIKQTDLDKLVNQLKVENIQLKQDIDDIKLTREKRKEIDEGIETICLDEVLEKLKFI
;
A
#
# COMPACT_ATOMS: atom_id res chain seq x y z
N MET A 1 45.43 -42.94 -53.47
CA MET A 1 46.29 -42.35 -52.41
C MET A 1 46.75 -43.45 -51.48
N ASN A 2 48.05 -43.50 -51.17
CA ASN A 2 48.68 -44.59 -50.42
C ASN A 2 48.47 -44.39 -48.90
N PRO A 3 47.95 -45.38 -48.14
CA PRO A 3 47.66 -45.25 -46.69
C PRO A 3 48.89 -44.94 -45.81
N GLN A 4 50.10 -45.13 -46.31
CA GLN A 4 51.34 -44.72 -45.64
C GLN A 4 51.55 -43.19 -45.64
N GLN A 5 50.99 -42.45 -46.60
CA GLN A 5 51.14 -40.98 -46.68
C GLN A 5 50.21 -40.23 -45.73
N TYR A 6 49.10 -40.85 -45.30
CA TYR A 6 48.15 -40.24 -44.36
C TYR A 6 48.67 -40.25 -42.90
N LYS A 7 49.42 -41.29 -42.53
CA LYS A 7 50.02 -41.39 -41.18
C LYS A 7 51.14 -40.38 -40.98
N SER A 8 51.98 -40.16 -42.00
CA SER A 8 53.09 -39.21 -41.94
C SER A 8 52.64 -37.74 -41.93
N LEU A 9 51.49 -37.41 -42.53
CA LEU A 9 50.93 -36.05 -42.47
C LEU A 9 50.31 -35.73 -41.11
N LYS A 10 49.60 -36.69 -40.48
CA LYS A 10 49.05 -36.54 -39.12
C LYS A 10 50.14 -36.42 -38.06
N GLN A 11 51.22 -37.19 -38.20
CA GLN A 11 52.34 -37.18 -37.24
C GLN A 11 53.13 -35.86 -37.27
N ARG A 12 53.29 -35.24 -38.45
CA ARG A 12 53.93 -33.93 -38.60
C ARG A 12 53.08 -32.77 -38.05
N GLN A 13 51.76 -32.89 -38.07
CA GLN A 13 50.87 -31.88 -37.47
C GLN A 13 50.83 -31.97 -35.93
N SER A 14 50.98 -33.17 -35.35
CA SER A 14 51.04 -33.34 -33.89
C SER A 14 52.36 -32.88 -33.25
N GLU A 15 53.46 -32.82 -34.01
CA GLU A 15 54.77 -32.39 -33.51
C GLU A 15 54.97 -30.86 -33.51
N GLN A 16 54.10 -30.09 -34.18
CA GLN A 16 54.21 -28.62 -34.25
C GLN A 16 53.39 -27.87 -33.19
N GLN A 17 52.62 -28.55 -32.33
CA GLN A 17 51.78 -27.90 -31.29
C GLN A 17 52.15 -28.24 -29.84
N GLN A 18 53.32 -28.83 -29.59
CA GLN A 18 53.82 -29.02 -28.22
C GLN A 18 54.70 -27.83 -27.82
N PRO A 19 54.32 -27.00 -26.83
CA PRO A 19 55.22 -26.00 -26.28
C PRO A 19 56.39 -26.72 -25.58
N ARG A 20 57.60 -26.53 -26.12
CA ARG A 20 58.86 -26.95 -25.49
C ARG A 20 59.01 -26.25 -24.14
N THR A 21 58.82 -26.96 -23.05
CA THR A 21 59.27 -26.54 -21.71
C THR A 21 60.04 -27.66 -21.03
N SER A 22 61.20 -27.99 -21.59
CA SER A 22 62.21 -28.80 -20.90
C SER A 22 62.96 -27.90 -19.91
N ARG A 23 62.37 -27.59 -18.75
CA ARG A 23 63.11 -27.03 -17.61
C ARG A 23 62.87 -27.93 -16.40
N PRO A 24 63.92 -28.50 -15.78
CA PRO A 24 63.72 -29.27 -14.55
C PRO A 24 63.17 -28.31 -13.46
N PRO A 25 62.25 -28.79 -12.60
CA PRO A 25 61.72 -27.96 -11.52
C PRO A 25 62.87 -27.58 -10.56
N PRO A 26 62.91 -26.33 -10.07
CA PRO A 26 63.86 -25.97 -9.02
C PRO A 26 63.57 -26.83 -7.79
N THR A 27 64.62 -27.40 -7.19
CA THR A 27 64.54 -28.03 -5.87
C THR A 27 64.22 -26.94 -4.85
N GLU A 28 62.93 -26.63 -4.69
CA GLU A 28 62.44 -25.68 -3.71
C GLU A 28 62.55 -26.27 -2.31
N ASN A 29 63.35 -25.58 -1.51
CA ASN A 29 63.63 -25.89 -0.12
C ASN A 29 62.34 -25.63 0.69
N TRP A 30 61.66 -26.70 1.10
CA TRP A 30 60.35 -26.67 1.80
C TRP A 30 60.33 -25.87 3.10
N ASP A 31 61.50 -25.57 3.68
CA ASP A 31 61.60 -24.73 4.88
C ASP A 31 61.22 -23.26 4.65
N THR A 32 61.16 -22.79 3.39
CA THR A 32 60.75 -21.41 3.07
C THR A 32 59.24 -21.19 3.24
N TYR A 33 58.43 -22.25 3.23
CA TYR A 33 56.96 -22.19 3.31
C TYR A 33 56.38 -22.43 4.71
N LYS A 34 57.21 -22.59 5.74
CA LYS A 34 56.76 -22.52 7.14
C LYS A 34 56.44 -21.05 7.46
N GLN A 35 55.27 -20.60 7.01
CA GLN A 35 54.75 -19.30 7.41
C GLN A 35 54.58 -19.30 8.92
N ASP A 36 55.12 -18.28 9.58
CA ASP A 36 54.88 -18.09 11.00
C ASP A 36 53.40 -17.74 11.22
N HIS A 37 52.64 -18.72 11.71
CA HIS A 37 51.21 -18.57 12.01
C HIS A 37 50.96 -17.91 13.37
N THR A 38 52.00 -17.43 14.07
CA THR A 38 51.83 -16.65 15.32
C THR A 38 50.93 -15.44 15.14
N LYS A 39 50.92 -14.81 13.96
CA LYS A 39 50.01 -13.69 13.63
C LYS A 39 48.52 -14.03 13.65
N TYR A 40 48.16 -15.32 13.58
CA TYR A 40 46.78 -15.81 13.66
C TYR A 40 46.45 -16.43 15.02
N LYS A 41 47.42 -16.50 15.94
CA LYS A 41 47.16 -16.94 17.31
C LYS A 41 46.52 -15.79 18.07
N LEU A 42 45.26 -15.97 18.47
CA LEU A 42 44.58 -15.03 19.36
C LEU A 42 45.36 -14.92 20.67
N THR A 43 45.53 -13.69 21.14
CA THR A 43 46.14 -13.46 22.47
C THR A 43 45.18 -13.95 23.55
N GLN A 44 45.73 -14.32 24.71
CA GLN A 44 44.93 -14.82 25.84
C GLN A 44 43.87 -13.78 26.29
N ALA A 45 44.22 -12.49 26.24
CA ALA A 45 43.31 -11.39 26.52
C ALA A 45 42.13 -11.34 25.54
N GLU A 46 42.36 -11.62 24.25
CA GLU A 46 41.28 -11.63 23.25
C GLU A 46 40.36 -12.84 23.41
N ILE A 47 40.91 -14.00 23.81
CA ILE A 47 40.13 -15.18 24.15
C ILE A 47 39.22 -14.89 25.35
N GLU A 48 39.74 -14.22 26.39
CA GLU A 48 38.98 -13.86 27.59
C GLU A 48 37.89 -12.82 27.30
N SER A 49 38.18 -11.80 26.48
CA SER A 49 37.19 -10.83 26.01
C SER A 49 36.04 -11.51 25.25
N ARG A 50 36.34 -12.43 24.33
CA ARG A 50 35.32 -13.21 23.61
C ARG A 50 34.50 -14.12 24.53
N LYS A 51 35.10 -14.67 25.58
CA LYS A 51 34.37 -15.43 26.61
C LYS A 51 33.41 -14.55 27.40
N GLN A 52 33.81 -13.34 27.76
CA GLN A 52 32.94 -12.39 28.47
C GLN A 52 31.78 -11.89 27.59
N GLN A 53 32.01 -11.67 26.29
CA GLN A 53 30.94 -11.31 25.34
C GLN A 53 29.92 -12.44 25.12
N ARG A 54 30.35 -13.69 25.26
CA ARG A 54 29.49 -14.88 25.12
C ARG A 54 28.88 -15.34 26.44
N ALA A 55 29.32 -14.78 27.57
CA ALA A 55 28.71 -15.08 28.85
C ALA A 55 27.26 -14.56 28.82
N PRO A 56 26.27 -15.38 29.22
CA PRO A 56 24.89 -14.94 29.26
C PRO A 56 24.80 -13.75 30.20
N GLN A 57 24.48 -12.57 29.64
CA GLN A 57 24.25 -11.38 30.44
C GLN A 57 23.13 -11.69 31.43
N GLN A 58 23.35 -11.37 32.71
CA GLN A 58 22.28 -11.46 33.70
C GLN A 58 21.15 -10.57 33.20
N ARG A 59 20.03 -11.20 32.82
CA ARG A 59 18.83 -10.47 32.45
C ARG A 59 18.47 -9.62 33.67
N GLY A 60 18.63 -8.30 33.54
CA GLY A 60 18.02 -7.36 34.48
C GLY A 60 16.52 -7.64 34.57
N ASN A 61 15.87 -7.09 35.59
CA ASN A 61 14.45 -7.29 35.92
C ASN A 61 13.45 -6.78 34.85
N GLU A 62 13.81 -6.82 33.57
CA GLU A 62 12.93 -6.49 32.46
C GLU A 62 11.86 -7.57 32.32
N PRO A 63 10.57 -7.18 32.31
CA PRO A 63 9.49 -8.12 32.12
C PRO A 63 9.64 -8.85 30.78
N LEU A 64 9.38 -10.16 30.79
CA LEU A 64 9.37 -10.99 29.59
C LEU A 64 8.34 -10.41 28.60
N LEU A 65 8.83 -9.69 27.59
CA LEU A 65 8.03 -9.17 26.49
C LEU A 65 7.19 -10.32 25.89
N SER A 66 5.89 -10.11 25.79
CA SER A 66 4.97 -11.12 25.31
C SER A 66 5.25 -11.43 23.83
N ARG A 67 4.77 -12.58 23.34
CA ARG A 67 4.91 -12.98 21.93
C ARG A 67 4.39 -11.91 20.95
N LYS A 68 3.39 -11.13 21.36
CA LYS A 68 2.86 -10.00 20.57
C LYS A 68 3.85 -8.84 20.49
N ASP A 69 4.57 -8.56 21.57
CA ASP A 69 5.57 -7.48 21.61
C ASP A 69 6.83 -7.84 20.81
N PHE A 70 7.17 -9.14 20.79
CA PHE A 70 8.24 -9.66 19.94
C PHE A 70 7.89 -9.55 18.45
N GLN A 71 6.68 -9.93 18.05
CA GLN A 71 6.23 -9.78 16.66
C GLN A 71 6.20 -8.31 16.24
N SER A 72 5.70 -7.41 17.09
CA SER A 72 5.68 -5.98 16.81
C SER A 72 7.09 -5.41 16.58
N LYS A 73 8.06 -5.70 17.46
CA LYS A 73 9.44 -5.20 17.30
C LYS A 73 10.17 -5.75 16.07
N TYR A 74 9.88 -6.99 15.67
CA TYR A 74 10.46 -7.59 14.47
C TYR A 74 9.79 -7.09 13.18
N LEU A 75 8.47 -6.89 13.19
CA LEU A 75 7.75 -6.27 12.08
C LEU A 75 8.23 -4.83 11.89
N ASP A 76 8.39 -4.05 12.96
CA ASP A 76 8.88 -2.66 12.88
C ASP A 76 10.25 -2.58 12.19
N LYS A 77 11.19 -3.46 12.59
CA LYS A 77 12.53 -3.53 11.96
C LYS A 77 12.50 -4.00 10.50
N MET A 78 11.57 -4.88 10.14
CA MET A 78 11.40 -5.34 8.77
C MET A 78 10.73 -4.27 7.88
N TYR A 79 9.82 -3.47 8.44
CA TYR A 79 9.14 -2.38 7.74
C TYR A 79 10.00 -1.13 7.58
N ASP A 80 10.92 -0.84 8.51
CA ASP A 80 11.88 0.27 8.40
C ASP A 80 12.96 0.02 7.33
N ASN A 81 13.24 -1.24 6.99
CA ASN A 81 14.21 -1.61 5.94
C ASN A 81 13.62 -1.61 4.52
N GLN A 82 12.30 -1.39 4.36
CA GLN A 82 11.67 -1.29 3.03
C GLN A 82 11.74 0.11 2.42
N TYR A 83 12.17 1.12 3.20
CA TYR A 83 12.29 2.50 2.75
C TYR A 83 13.74 2.96 2.92
N SER A 84 14.46 3.01 1.80
CA SER A 84 15.86 3.45 1.78
C SER A 84 16.00 4.94 2.11
N ASP A 85 14.96 5.75 1.85
CA ASP A 85 14.98 7.19 2.05
C ASP A 85 14.63 7.59 3.51
N PRO A 86 15.51 8.33 4.21
CA PRO A 86 15.20 8.94 5.50
C PRO A 86 13.93 9.80 5.52
N HIS A 87 13.58 10.45 4.41
CA HIS A 87 12.43 11.35 4.36
C HIS A 87 11.10 10.58 4.29
N GLU A 88 11.05 9.45 3.60
CA GLU A 88 9.88 8.56 3.54
C GLU A 88 9.60 7.93 4.91
N ARG A 89 10.65 7.56 5.65
CA ARG A 89 10.51 7.05 7.03
C ARG A 89 9.89 8.10 7.97
N LYS A 90 10.24 9.37 7.79
CA LYS A 90 9.67 10.46 8.60
C LYS A 90 8.18 10.66 8.28
N ILE A 91 7.83 10.72 7.01
CA ILE A 91 6.44 10.89 6.55
C ILE A 91 5.57 9.73 7.04
N LYS A 92 6.08 8.50 6.96
CA LYS A 92 5.35 7.31 7.41
C LYS A 92 5.10 7.31 8.92
N ARG A 93 6.08 7.68 9.74
CA ARG A 93 5.90 7.81 11.20
C ARG A 93 4.87 8.88 11.54
N GLU A 94 4.85 9.99 10.82
CA GLU A 94 3.84 11.04 11.00
C GLU A 94 2.44 10.54 10.64
N LEU A 95 2.30 9.77 9.56
CA LEU A 95 1.06 9.10 9.15
C LEU A 95 0.56 8.07 10.17
N ASP A 96 1.46 7.22 10.70
CA ASP A 96 1.11 6.20 11.69
C ASP A 96 0.70 6.84 13.03
N ASN A 97 1.30 7.97 13.41
CA ASN A 97 0.89 8.74 14.57
C ASN A 97 -0.52 9.34 14.37
N LEU A 98 -0.79 9.95 13.21
CA LEU A 98 -2.14 10.45 12.87
C LEU A 98 -3.19 9.34 12.88
N LEU A 99 -2.83 8.14 12.41
CA LEU A 99 -3.74 7.00 12.37
C LEU A 99 -4.02 6.41 13.77
N LYS A 100 -3.08 6.54 14.71
CA LYS A 100 -3.30 6.17 16.11
C LYS A 100 -4.20 7.18 16.82
N ASP A 101 -4.03 8.47 16.55
CA ASP A 101 -4.87 9.52 17.14
C ASP A 101 -6.34 9.39 16.67
N THR A 102 -6.56 9.18 15.36
CA THR A 102 -7.92 8.95 14.82
C THR A 102 -8.58 7.65 15.29
N LYS A 103 -7.82 6.64 15.71
CA LYS A 103 -8.37 5.42 16.33
C LYS A 103 -8.74 5.63 17.79
N LYS A 104 -8.01 6.48 18.52
CA LYS A 104 -8.29 6.80 19.91
C LYS A 104 -9.60 7.59 20.07
N ASP A 105 -9.93 8.41 19.08
CA ASP A 105 -11.20 9.15 19.04
C ASP A 105 -12.40 8.26 18.69
N ARG A 106 -12.20 7.13 18.00
CA ARG A 106 -13.27 6.17 17.66
C ARG A 106 -13.70 5.25 18.80
N GLU A 107 -12.88 5.07 19.82
CA GLU A 107 -13.23 4.24 20.98
C GLU A 107 -13.98 5.02 22.06
N THR A 108 -14.09 6.36 21.96
CA THR A 108 -14.72 7.21 22.97
C THR A 108 -16.09 7.79 22.59
N GLU A 109 -16.53 7.67 21.33
CA GLU A 109 -17.88 8.06 20.89
C GLU A 109 -18.55 6.92 20.10
N GLY A 110 -18.88 5.84 20.80
CA GLY A 110 -19.54 4.68 20.21
C GLY A 110 -21.04 4.87 20.07
N THR A 111 -21.51 5.57 19.04
CA THR A 111 -22.87 5.33 18.53
C THR A 111 -22.80 4.16 17.56
N THR A 112 -23.32 3.02 17.98
CA THR A 112 -23.20 1.78 17.21
C THR A 112 -23.98 1.89 15.88
N PRO A 113 -23.57 1.19 14.80
CA PRO A 113 -24.33 1.18 13.54
C PRO A 113 -25.81 0.80 13.70
N MET A 114 -26.15 0.06 14.76
CA MET A 114 -27.53 -0.27 15.14
C MET A 114 -28.33 0.93 15.65
N GLU A 115 -27.72 1.87 16.37
CA GLU A 115 -28.38 3.10 16.83
C GLU A 115 -28.68 4.05 15.68
N ILE A 116 -27.74 4.17 14.73
CA ILE A 116 -27.96 4.96 13.50
C ILE A 116 -29.13 4.37 12.70
N GLN A 117 -29.21 3.04 12.61
CA GLN A 117 -30.32 2.38 11.92
C GLN A 117 -31.66 2.61 12.62
N ARG A 118 -31.67 2.59 13.96
CA ARG A 118 -32.86 2.86 14.77
C ARG A 118 -33.34 4.31 14.61
N GLU A 119 -32.44 5.29 14.66
CA GLU A 119 -32.78 6.69 14.43
C GLU A 119 -33.31 6.94 13.01
N LEU A 120 -32.78 6.23 12.02
CA LEU A 120 -33.26 6.30 10.64
C LEU A 120 -34.69 5.77 10.51
N ASP A 121 -35.01 4.68 11.21
CA ASP A 121 -36.34 4.09 11.19
C ASP A 121 -37.36 4.95 11.97
N ASP A 122 -36.96 5.56 13.09
CA ASP A 122 -37.79 6.51 13.84
C ASP A 122 -38.12 7.77 13.00
N LEU A 123 -37.14 8.29 12.24
CA LEU A 123 -37.36 9.42 11.32
C LEU A 123 -38.31 9.05 10.17
N ARG A 124 -38.21 7.82 9.63
CA ARG A 124 -39.12 7.33 8.58
C ARG A 124 -40.56 7.22 9.09
N GLN A 125 -40.74 6.74 10.31
CA GLN A 125 -42.06 6.66 10.94
C GLN A 125 -42.68 8.05 11.14
N LYS A 126 -41.88 9.02 11.58
CA LYS A 126 -42.34 10.40 11.78
C LYS A 126 -42.75 11.10 10.47
N VAL A 127 -42.05 10.82 9.37
CA VAL A 127 -42.44 11.31 8.04
C VAL A 127 -43.75 10.65 7.58
N ALA A 128 -43.91 9.35 7.80
CA ALA A 128 -45.14 8.64 7.45
C ALA A 128 -46.36 9.19 8.19
N GLU A 129 -46.23 9.48 9.49
CA GLU A 129 -47.31 10.09 10.30
C GLU A 129 -47.69 11.49 9.81
N LEU A 130 -46.71 12.33 9.45
CA LEU A 130 -46.97 13.66 8.89
C LEU A 130 -47.65 13.60 7.51
N THR A 131 -47.30 12.60 6.69
CA THR A 131 -47.96 12.40 5.38
C THR A 131 -49.35 11.77 5.49
N ALA A 132 -49.59 10.91 6.49
CA ALA A 132 -50.90 10.33 6.75
C ALA A 132 -51.89 11.35 7.36
N SER A 133 -51.40 12.34 8.10
CA SER A 133 -52.21 13.46 8.60
C SER A 133 -52.56 14.50 7.53
N ALA A 134 -51.99 14.38 6.32
CA ALA A 134 -52.22 15.27 5.19
C ALA A 134 -53.07 14.61 4.11
N GLU A 135 -54.20 13.98 4.47
CA GLU A 135 -55.24 13.70 3.47
C GLU A 135 -55.79 15.04 2.95
N PRO A 136 -55.70 15.32 1.64
CA PRO A 136 -56.32 16.51 1.08
C PRO A 136 -57.83 16.29 1.09
N LYS A 137 -58.55 17.02 1.95
CA LYS A 137 -59.99 17.23 1.76
C LYS A 137 -60.17 17.82 0.36
N SER A 138 -60.64 17.00 -0.58
CA SER A 138 -60.98 17.40 -1.93
C SER A 138 -62.16 18.37 -1.88
N VAL A 139 -61.86 19.66 -1.88
CA VAL A 139 -62.89 20.68 -2.15
C VAL A 139 -63.10 20.68 -3.67
N SER A 140 -64.14 19.97 -4.10
CA SER A 140 -64.66 20.02 -5.47
C SER A 140 -65.27 21.40 -5.71
N ILE A 141 -64.58 22.25 -6.46
CA ILE A 141 -65.09 23.57 -6.88
C ILE A 141 -65.66 23.42 -8.28
N ALA A 142 -66.98 23.28 -8.38
CA ALA A 142 -67.69 23.43 -9.64
C ALA A 142 -67.63 24.91 -10.10
N PRO A 143 -67.53 25.20 -11.40
CA PRO A 143 -67.49 26.58 -11.89
C PRO A 143 -68.90 27.18 -11.80
N GLN A 144 -69.18 27.93 -10.73
CA GLN A 144 -70.32 28.85 -10.72
C GLN A 144 -69.96 30.11 -11.52
N VAL A 145 -70.78 30.38 -12.52
CA VAL A 145 -70.78 31.61 -13.31
C VAL A 145 -71.00 32.80 -12.38
N ILE A 146 -69.97 33.62 -12.17
CA ILE A 146 -70.08 34.88 -11.43
C ILE A 146 -70.63 35.93 -12.39
N THR A 147 -71.93 36.22 -12.27
CA THR A 147 -72.51 37.47 -12.78
C THR A 147 -71.88 38.63 -12.03
N GLN A 148 -71.23 39.52 -12.78
CA GLN A 148 -70.46 40.64 -12.28
C GLN A 148 -71.40 41.71 -11.70
N ASP A 149 -71.67 41.64 -10.39
CA ASP A 149 -72.42 42.69 -9.71
C ASP A 149 -71.47 43.82 -9.30
N ARG A 150 -71.59 44.95 -10.00
CA ARG A 150 -70.85 46.19 -9.74
C ARG A 150 -71.37 46.81 -8.44
N ARG A 151 -70.82 46.45 -7.27
CA ARG A 151 -70.96 47.19 -5.99
C ARG A 151 -70.03 46.65 -4.89
N SER A 152 -68.74 46.97 -4.97
CA SER A 152 -67.82 47.09 -3.81
C SER A 152 -66.43 47.45 -4.31
N SER A 153 -66.29 48.69 -4.78
CA SER A 153 -65.00 49.32 -5.03
C SER A 153 -64.56 50.04 -3.76
N GLU A 154 -64.16 49.31 -2.72
CA GLU A 154 -63.45 49.89 -1.59
C GLU A 154 -62.77 48.75 -0.81
N GLN A 155 -61.46 48.88 -0.58
CA GLN A 155 -60.61 48.00 0.22
C GLN A 155 -60.02 46.74 -0.43
N PHE A 156 -59.45 46.86 -1.63
CA PHE A 156 -58.24 46.06 -1.90
C PHE A 156 -57.04 46.81 -1.33
N LYS A 157 -56.74 46.58 -0.04
CA LYS A 157 -55.45 46.99 0.53
C LYS A 157 -54.36 46.28 -0.28
N SER A 158 -53.58 47.05 -1.03
CA SER A 158 -52.38 46.57 -1.70
C SER A 158 -51.48 45.92 -0.66
N ILE A 159 -51.33 44.59 -0.74
CA ILE A 159 -50.38 43.84 0.08
C ILE A 159 -49.00 44.19 -0.45
N SER A 160 -48.43 45.28 0.06
CA SER A 160 -47.05 45.64 -0.23
C SER A 160 -46.17 44.63 0.48
N LEU A 161 -45.49 43.76 -0.28
CA LEU A 161 -44.40 42.98 0.29
C LEU A 161 -43.35 43.95 0.84
N ASP A 162 -42.94 43.72 2.08
CA ASP A 162 -41.86 44.49 2.70
C ASP A 162 -40.59 44.32 1.84
N PRO A 163 -40.00 45.41 1.30
CA PRO A 163 -38.82 45.34 0.45
C PRO A 163 -37.63 44.63 1.13
N VAL A 164 -37.57 44.63 2.46
CA VAL A 164 -36.55 43.90 3.23
C VAL A 164 -36.74 42.39 3.09
N LEU A 165 -37.98 41.91 3.18
CA LEU A 165 -38.30 40.49 3.01
C LEU A 165 -37.99 40.05 1.58
N LEU A 166 -38.36 40.85 0.58
CA LEU A 166 -38.05 40.55 -0.82
C LEU A 166 -36.54 40.39 -1.06
N ASN A 167 -35.74 41.33 -0.56
CA ASN A 167 -34.28 41.28 -0.67
C ASN A 167 -33.68 40.06 0.06
N SER A 168 -34.22 39.69 1.23
CA SER A 168 -33.78 38.50 1.95
C SER A 168 -34.07 37.20 1.19
N VAL A 169 -35.23 37.12 0.53
CA VAL A 169 -35.62 35.99 -0.31
C VAL A 169 -34.74 35.90 -1.56
N THR A 170 -34.43 37.03 -2.20
CA THR A 170 -33.50 37.07 -3.34
C THR A 170 -32.11 36.58 -2.94
N LYS A 171 -31.55 37.07 -1.81
CA LYS A 171 -30.25 36.60 -1.31
C LYS A 171 -30.24 35.12 -0.95
N ALA A 172 -31.33 34.62 -0.37
CA ALA A 172 -31.48 33.20 -0.07
C ALA A 172 -31.50 32.37 -1.36
N ALA A 173 -32.24 32.82 -2.39
CA ALA A 173 -32.28 32.18 -3.70
C ALA A 173 -30.90 32.15 -4.37
N ASP A 174 -30.14 33.25 -4.33
CA ASP A 174 -28.78 33.32 -4.86
C ASP A 174 -27.85 32.34 -4.14
N LYS A 175 -27.97 32.23 -2.81
CA LYS A 175 -27.19 31.28 -2.02
C LYS A 175 -27.55 29.83 -2.35
N VAL A 176 -28.83 29.53 -2.54
CA VAL A 176 -29.29 28.21 -2.99
C VAL A 176 -28.72 27.88 -4.36
N ASN A 177 -28.77 28.80 -5.32
CA ASN A 177 -28.17 28.60 -6.65
C ASN A 177 -26.66 28.35 -6.57
N SER A 178 -25.94 29.13 -5.76
CA SER A 178 -24.50 28.92 -5.54
C SER A 178 -24.19 27.56 -4.93
N LEU A 179 -24.97 27.13 -3.92
CA LEU A 179 -24.83 25.81 -3.31
C LEU A 179 -25.15 24.69 -4.30
N MET A 180 -26.15 24.88 -5.17
CA MET A 180 -26.51 23.90 -6.19
C MET A 180 -25.38 23.72 -7.21
N ILE A 181 -24.73 24.81 -7.65
CA ILE A 181 -23.55 24.73 -8.53
C ILE A 181 -22.42 23.97 -7.83
N LYS A 182 -22.09 24.32 -6.58
CA LYS A 182 -21.07 23.63 -5.80
C LYS A 182 -21.37 22.14 -5.63
N GLN A 183 -22.63 21.79 -5.39
CA GLN A 183 -23.09 20.41 -5.31
C GLN A 183 -22.80 19.68 -6.63
N THR A 184 -23.16 20.27 -7.78
CA THR A 184 -22.90 19.65 -9.08
C THR A 184 -21.41 19.47 -9.38
N ASP A 185 -20.55 20.39 -8.94
CA ASP A 185 -19.10 20.27 -9.16
C ASP A 185 -18.47 19.23 -8.23
N LEU A 186 -18.93 19.12 -6.98
CA LEU A 186 -18.55 18.04 -6.07
C LEU A 186 -18.97 16.68 -6.62
N ASP A 187 -20.18 16.56 -7.18
CA ASP A 187 -20.66 15.31 -7.77
C ASP A 187 -19.79 14.89 -8.96
N LYS A 188 -19.37 15.84 -9.82
CA LYS A 188 -18.41 15.57 -10.90
C LYS A 188 -17.08 15.05 -10.36
N LEU A 189 -16.52 15.71 -9.34
CA LEU A 189 -15.24 15.33 -8.74
C LEU A 189 -15.33 13.93 -8.10
N VAL A 190 -16.41 13.64 -7.38
CA VAL A 190 -16.67 12.31 -6.79
C VAL A 190 -16.74 11.24 -7.88
N ASN A 191 -17.42 11.52 -8.99
CA ASN A 191 -17.51 10.56 -10.09
C ASN A 191 -16.16 10.35 -10.77
N GLN A 192 -15.37 11.41 -10.96
CA GLN A 192 -14.01 11.30 -11.50
C GLN A 192 -13.11 10.46 -10.59
N LEU A 193 -13.11 10.73 -9.29
CA LEU A 193 -12.34 9.96 -8.30
C LEU A 193 -12.79 8.49 -8.23
N LYS A 194 -14.08 8.20 -8.39
CA LYS A 194 -14.58 6.82 -8.48
C LYS A 194 -14.01 6.09 -9.69
N VAL A 195 -13.99 6.73 -10.86
CA VAL A 195 -13.43 6.15 -12.08
C VAL A 195 -11.93 5.90 -11.91
N GLU A 196 -11.18 6.87 -11.38
CA GLU A 196 -9.75 6.73 -11.11
C GLU A 196 -9.47 5.59 -10.11
N ASN A 197 -10.26 5.47 -9.05
CA ASN A 197 -10.11 4.38 -8.07
C ASN A 197 -10.35 3.00 -8.69
N ILE A 198 -11.32 2.89 -9.61
CA ILE A 198 -11.56 1.66 -10.36
C ILE A 198 -10.35 1.33 -11.24
N GLN A 199 -9.80 2.32 -11.95
CA GLN A 199 -8.62 2.13 -12.80
C GLN A 199 -7.40 1.69 -11.97
N LEU A 200 -7.12 2.39 -10.86
CA LEU A 200 -5.98 2.06 -9.99
C LEU A 200 -6.10 0.64 -9.40
N LYS A 201 -7.31 0.18 -9.10
CA LYS A 201 -7.54 -1.20 -8.65
C LYS A 201 -7.19 -2.21 -9.74
N GLN A 202 -7.59 -1.95 -10.99
CA GLN A 202 -7.24 -2.78 -12.13
C GLN A 202 -5.72 -2.82 -12.34
N ASP A 203 -5.06 -1.66 -12.33
CA ASP A 203 -3.61 -1.56 -12.48
C ASP A 203 -2.86 -2.34 -11.39
N ILE A 204 -3.32 -2.25 -10.14
CA ILE A 204 -2.74 -3.01 -9.02
C ILE A 204 -2.86 -4.52 -9.27
N ASP A 205 -4.00 -4.99 -9.77
CA ASP A 205 -4.21 -6.42 -10.02
C ASP A 205 -3.37 -6.92 -11.20
N ASP A 206 -3.20 -6.11 -12.25
CA ASP A 206 -2.29 -6.39 -13.36
C ASP A 206 -0.82 -6.44 -12.92
N ILE A 207 -0.41 -5.54 -12.04
CA ILE A 207 0.93 -5.52 -11.45
C ILE A 207 1.16 -6.79 -10.61
N LYS A 208 0.19 -7.19 -9.79
CA LYS A 208 0.29 -8.44 -9.01
C LYS A 208 0.44 -9.65 -9.91
N LEU A 209 -0.38 -9.74 -10.97
CA LEU A 209 -0.30 -10.85 -11.93
C LEU A 209 1.09 -10.90 -12.60
N THR A 210 1.62 -9.75 -13.00
CA THR A 210 2.95 -9.64 -13.61
C THR A 210 4.05 -10.05 -12.64
N ARG A 211 3.91 -9.67 -11.36
CA ARG A 211 4.86 -10.04 -10.30
C ARG A 211 4.87 -11.55 -10.06
N GLU A 212 3.71 -12.20 -10.03
CA GLU A 212 3.63 -13.65 -9.84
C GLU A 212 4.30 -14.39 -10.99
N LYS A 213 4.03 -13.99 -12.24
CA LYS A 213 4.70 -14.55 -13.42
C LYS A 213 6.22 -14.38 -13.38
N ARG A 214 6.72 -13.24 -12.91
CA ARG A 214 8.17 -13.03 -12.76
C ARG A 214 8.77 -13.95 -11.71
N LYS A 215 8.07 -14.14 -10.59
CA LYS A 215 8.50 -15.04 -9.53
C LYS A 215 8.59 -16.49 -10.02
N GLU A 216 7.61 -16.96 -10.80
CA GLU A 216 7.66 -18.29 -11.43
C GLU A 216 8.88 -18.45 -12.36
N ILE A 217 9.21 -17.40 -13.13
CA ILE A 217 10.39 -17.39 -14.00
C ILE A 217 11.69 -17.44 -13.17
N ASP A 218 11.78 -16.63 -12.12
CA ASP A 218 12.97 -16.58 -11.26
C ASP A 218 13.20 -17.93 -10.56
N GLU A 219 12.14 -18.53 -10.01
CA GLU A 219 12.19 -19.89 -9.43
C GLU A 219 12.60 -20.93 -10.49
N GLY A 220 12.08 -20.84 -11.70
CA GLY A 220 12.47 -21.69 -12.82
C GLY A 220 13.96 -21.58 -13.16
N ILE A 221 14.49 -20.36 -13.25
CA ILE A 221 15.92 -20.11 -13.52
C ILE A 221 16.79 -20.68 -12.40
N GLU A 222 16.40 -20.51 -11.14
CA GLU A 222 17.13 -21.08 -10.00
C GLU A 222 17.22 -22.61 -10.07
N THR A 223 16.13 -23.28 -10.44
CA THR A 223 16.13 -24.76 -10.60
C THR A 223 17.07 -25.22 -11.72
N ILE A 224 17.06 -24.55 -12.87
CA ILE A 224 17.95 -24.86 -14.00
C ILE A 224 19.42 -24.65 -13.59
N CYS A 225 19.74 -23.54 -12.93
CA CYS A 225 21.10 -23.28 -12.45
C CYS A 225 21.57 -24.33 -11.43
N LEU A 226 20.68 -24.79 -10.55
CA LEU A 226 21.02 -25.85 -9.59
C LEU A 226 21.29 -27.18 -10.30
N ASP A 227 20.47 -27.54 -11.29
CA ASP A 227 20.64 -28.77 -12.07
C ASP A 227 21.97 -28.77 -12.84
N GLU A 228 22.34 -27.65 -13.47
CA GLU A 228 23.63 -27.51 -14.15
C GLU A 228 24.82 -27.65 -13.20
N VAL A 229 24.72 -27.11 -11.98
CA VAL A 229 25.76 -27.26 -10.94
C VAL A 229 25.87 -28.71 -10.48
N LEU A 230 24.73 -29.38 -10.25
CA LEU A 230 24.70 -30.78 -9.86
C LEU A 230 25.25 -31.71 -10.95
N GLU A 231 24.98 -31.41 -12.23
CA GLU A 231 25.55 -32.16 -13.35
C GLU A 231 27.07 -32.00 -13.43
N LYS A 232 27.59 -30.77 -13.25
CA LYS A 232 29.05 -30.52 -13.17
C LYS A 232 29.70 -31.23 -11.99
N LEU A 233 29.02 -31.32 -10.84
CA LEU A 233 29.53 -32.03 -9.66
C LEU A 233 29.51 -33.56 -9.82
N LYS A 234 28.58 -34.13 -10.60
CA LYS A 234 28.55 -35.58 -10.89
C LYS A 234 29.67 -36.03 -11.85
N PHE A 235 30.30 -35.10 -12.55
CA PHE A 235 31.39 -35.36 -13.49
C PHE A 235 32.81 -35.18 -12.89
N ILE A 236 32.92 -35.02 -11.56
CA ILE A 236 34.17 -35.07 -10.79
C ILE A 236 34.17 -36.35 -9.94
#